data_AF-A0A0E9LZD7-F1
#
_entry.id   AF-A0A0E9LZD7-F1
#
_cell.length_a   1.000
_cell.length_b   1.000
_cell.length_c   1.000
_cell.angle_alpha   90.00
_cell.angle_beta   90.00
_cell.angle_gamma   90.00
#
_symmetry.space_group_name_H-M   'P 1'
#
loop_
_entity.id
_entity.type
_entity.pdbx_description
1 polymer ?
#
loop_
_entity_poly.entity_id
_entity_poly.type
_entity_poly.pdbx_seq_one_letter_code
_entity_poly.pdbx_strand_id
1 'polypeptide(L)'
;MITYSEVSEASANIQVQADLENTSASPARAVVKALLKDRDGKTIATQQTPVTEINQNDHRLFKLDFSIEKPRLWSPSSPYLYTMEVAVYRGDSLVDRTTERIGIKTFGFHNSGFELNGEPLFLRGTNRHQEYPYIGYALSDNANYRDAYKIRKAGFNFVRLSHYPHSKSFLEACDELGLLVMDAIPGWQFFGDDVFELTPYQMCVK
;
A
#
# COMPACT_ATOMS: atom_id res chain seq x y z
N MET A 1 -0.09 2.50 -8.19
CA MET A 1 0.63 3.15 -7.07
C MET A 1 -0.30 4.18 -6.44
N ILE A 2 -0.28 4.34 -5.12
CA ILE A 2 -1.06 5.36 -4.40
C ILE A 2 -0.08 6.15 -3.53
N THR A 3 -0.07 7.48 -3.65
CA THR A 3 0.82 8.36 -2.88
C THR A 3 0.04 9.50 -2.24
N TYR A 4 0.63 10.10 -1.21
CA TYR A 4 0.04 11.21 -0.46
C TYR A 4 0.99 12.41 -0.47
N SER A 5 0.42 13.61 -0.55
CA SER A 5 1.15 14.88 -0.39
C SER A 5 0.32 15.86 0.41
N GLU A 6 0.97 16.89 0.98
CA GLU A 6 0.31 17.94 1.76
C GLU A 6 -0.61 17.41 2.86
N VAL A 7 -0.18 16.32 3.52
CA VAL A 7 -0.98 15.63 4.55
C VAL A 7 -0.93 16.41 5.85
N SER A 8 -2.10 16.73 6.37
CA SER A 8 -2.33 17.35 7.68
C SER A 8 -3.66 16.90 8.25
N GLU A 9 -4.02 17.35 9.46
CA GLU A 9 -5.37 17.15 10.01
C GLU A 9 -6.45 17.93 9.22
N ALA A 10 -6.08 18.95 8.45
CA ALA A 10 -7.03 19.78 7.69
C ALA A 10 -7.35 19.18 6.33
N SER A 11 -6.35 18.63 5.64
CA SER A 11 -6.48 18.07 4.30
C SER A 11 -5.37 17.07 3.96
N ALA A 12 -5.61 16.26 2.93
CA ALA A 12 -4.57 15.45 2.29
C ALA A 12 -4.83 15.34 0.79
N ASN A 13 -3.77 15.47 -0.02
CA ASN A 13 -3.81 15.17 -1.44
C ASN A 13 -3.41 13.71 -1.65
N ILE A 14 -4.13 13.04 -2.54
CA ILE A 14 -3.96 11.63 -2.85
C ILE A 14 -3.85 11.50 -4.36
N GLN A 15 -2.77 10.87 -4.81
CA GLN A 15 -2.55 10.55 -6.21
C GLN A 15 -2.65 9.05 -6.42
N VAL A 16 -3.45 8.64 -7.39
CA VAL A 16 -3.60 7.24 -7.81
C VAL A 16 -3.06 7.12 -9.23
N GLN A 17 -2.04 6.28 -9.39
CA GLN A 17 -1.55 5.83 -10.69
C GLN A 17 -2.07 4.43 -10.97
N ALA A 18 -2.92 4.30 -11.99
CA ALA A 18 -3.47 3.04 -12.47
C ALA A 18 -2.82 2.66 -13.81
N ASP A 19 -2.32 1.44 -13.91
CA ASP A 19 -1.88 0.86 -15.18
C ASP A 19 -3.03 0.04 -15.75
N LEU A 20 -3.51 0.42 -16.94
CA LEU A 20 -4.62 -0.25 -17.62
C LEU A 20 -4.13 -0.89 -18.90
N GLU A 21 -4.23 -2.21 -18.96
CA GLU A 21 -3.91 -3.03 -20.12
C GLU A 21 -5.17 -3.36 -20.92
N ASN A 22 -5.09 -3.26 -22.25
CA ASN A 22 -6.13 -3.75 -23.15
C ASN A 22 -5.79 -5.13 -23.71
N THR A 23 -6.35 -6.17 -23.09
CA THR A 23 -6.19 -7.57 -23.53
C THR A 23 -7.22 -8.01 -24.58
N SER A 24 -8.09 -7.10 -25.05
CA SER A 24 -9.09 -7.43 -26.06
C SER A 24 -8.53 -7.38 -27.49
N ALA A 25 -9.21 -8.05 -28.42
CA ALA A 25 -8.75 -8.20 -29.81
C ALA A 25 -8.86 -6.92 -30.68
N SER A 26 -9.27 -5.79 -30.10
CA SER A 26 -9.44 -4.52 -30.81
C SER A 26 -9.09 -3.34 -29.90
N PRO A 27 -8.81 -2.15 -30.47
CA PRO A 27 -8.73 -0.94 -29.69
C PRO A 27 -9.99 -0.73 -28.85
N ALA A 28 -9.80 -0.21 -27.64
CA ALA A 28 -10.88 -0.08 -26.67
C ALA A 28 -10.89 1.27 -25.98
N ARG A 29 -12.10 1.74 -25.67
CA ARG A 29 -12.36 2.92 -24.84
C ARG A 29 -12.96 2.49 -23.52
N ALA A 30 -12.67 3.24 -22.47
CA ALA A 30 -13.14 2.96 -21.13
C ALA A 30 -13.22 4.25 -20.28
N VAL A 31 -13.66 4.11 -19.03
CA VAL A 31 -13.51 5.12 -17.99
C VAL A 31 -12.83 4.46 -16.81
N VAL A 32 -11.75 5.05 -16.33
CA VAL A 32 -11.12 4.64 -15.07
C VAL A 32 -11.67 5.52 -13.96
N LYS A 33 -12.18 4.90 -12.90
CA LYS A 33 -12.79 5.56 -11.75
C LYS A 33 -12.08 5.13 -10.47
N ALA A 34 -11.58 6.10 -9.70
CA ALA A 34 -11.04 5.89 -8.36
C ALA A 34 -12.09 6.33 -7.32
N LEU A 35 -12.37 5.49 -6.33
CA LEU A 35 -13.30 5.74 -5.24
C LEU A 35 -12.57 5.55 -3.92
N LEU A 36 -12.53 6.59 -3.08
CA LEU A 36 -12.07 6.49 -1.71
C LEU A 36 -13.26 6.20 -0.81
N LYS A 37 -13.19 5.09 -0.07
CA LYS A 37 -14.22 4.67 0.89
C LYS A 37 -13.69 4.72 2.32
N ASP A 38 -14.54 5.15 3.25
CA ASP A 38 -14.24 5.07 4.68
C ASP A 38 -14.36 3.63 5.22
N ARG A 39 -14.09 3.45 6.53
CA ARG A 39 -14.12 2.13 7.18
C ARG A 39 -15.49 1.44 7.12
N ASP A 40 -16.56 2.22 6.96
CA ASP A 40 -17.94 1.74 6.92
C ASP A 40 -18.38 1.43 5.48
N GLY A 41 -17.47 1.58 4.52
CA GLY A 41 -17.69 1.33 3.10
C GLY A 41 -18.36 2.49 2.36
N LYS A 42 -18.56 3.64 3.01
CA LYS A 42 -19.15 4.82 2.36
C LYS A 42 -18.11 5.51 1.50
N THR A 43 -18.45 5.77 0.24
CA THR A 43 -17.63 6.58 -0.66
C THR A 43 -17.59 8.03 -0.19
N ILE A 44 -16.39 8.52 0.11
CA ILE A 44 -16.14 9.88 0.58
C ILE A 44 -15.46 10.78 -0.47
N ALA A 45 -14.83 10.18 -1.48
CA ALA A 45 -14.30 10.91 -2.64
C ALA A 45 -14.37 10.04 -3.89
N THR A 46 -14.47 10.67 -5.05
CA THR A 46 -14.50 9.99 -6.35
C THR A 46 -13.77 10.84 -7.38
N GLN A 47 -12.94 10.18 -8.19
CA GLN A 47 -12.34 10.77 -9.38
C GLN A 47 -12.47 9.82 -10.56
N GLN A 48 -12.52 10.38 -11.76
CA GLN A 48 -12.56 9.58 -12.97
C GLN A 48 -11.86 10.28 -14.13
N THR A 49 -11.29 9.47 -15.02
CA THR A 49 -10.74 9.95 -16.28
C THR A 49 -11.25 9.08 -17.43
N PRO A 50 -11.68 9.68 -18.54
CA PRO A 50 -11.96 8.91 -19.75
C PRO A 50 -10.67 8.31 -20.30
N VAL A 51 -10.78 7.13 -20.86
CA VAL A 51 -9.74 6.44 -21.64
C VAL A 51 -10.11 6.61 -23.11
N THR A 52 -9.41 7.50 -23.80
CA THR A 52 -9.72 7.86 -25.18
C THR A 52 -9.62 6.67 -26.12
N GLU A 53 -8.51 5.91 -26.04
CA GLU A 53 -8.30 4.64 -26.75
C GLU A 53 -7.03 3.97 -26.22
N ILE A 54 -7.06 2.64 -26.07
CA ILE A 54 -5.87 1.81 -25.87
C ILE A 54 -5.86 0.76 -26.97
N ASN A 55 -4.76 0.63 -27.70
CA ASN A 55 -4.61 -0.35 -28.76
C ASN A 55 -4.67 -1.78 -28.23
N GLN A 56 -4.89 -2.75 -29.11
CA GLN A 56 -4.81 -4.16 -28.75
C GLN A 56 -3.43 -4.51 -28.20
N ASN A 57 -3.38 -5.24 -27.08
CA ASN A 57 -2.16 -5.67 -26.38
C ASN A 57 -1.23 -4.49 -26.00
N ASP A 58 -1.81 -3.31 -25.77
CA ASP A 58 -1.10 -2.13 -25.28
C ASP A 58 -1.60 -1.78 -23.88
N HIS A 59 -0.83 -0.98 -23.15
CA HIS A 59 -1.16 -0.49 -21.83
C HIS A 59 -0.88 1.00 -21.68
N ARG A 60 -1.59 1.65 -20.76
CA ARG A 60 -1.44 3.08 -20.48
C ARG A 60 -1.56 3.35 -18.99
N LEU A 61 -0.72 4.27 -18.52
CA LEU A 61 -0.76 4.81 -17.17
C LEU A 61 -1.73 5.99 -17.08
N PHE A 62 -2.65 5.92 -16.13
CA PHE A 62 -3.59 6.99 -15.80
C PHE A 62 -3.28 7.54 -14.42
N LYS A 63 -3.29 8.86 -14.28
CA LYS A 63 -3.14 9.56 -13.00
C LYS A 63 -4.48 10.18 -12.61
N LEU A 64 -4.91 9.93 -11.39
CA LEU A 64 -6.12 10.49 -10.80
C LEU A 64 -5.74 11.15 -9.47
N ASP A 65 -5.96 12.45 -9.37
CA ASP A 65 -5.63 13.24 -8.19
C ASP A 65 -6.92 13.69 -7.48
N PHE A 66 -6.99 13.49 -6.17
CA PHE A 66 -8.07 14.01 -5.32
C PHE A 66 -7.52 14.60 -4.04
N SER A 67 -8.22 15.61 -3.53
CA SER A 67 -7.99 16.17 -2.20
C SER A 67 -9.16 15.81 -1.30
N ILE A 68 -8.87 15.49 -0.04
CA ILE A 68 -9.89 15.24 0.96
C ILE A 68 -9.71 16.16 2.15
N GLU A 69 -10.82 16.63 2.69
CA GLU A 69 -10.84 17.45 3.90
C GLU A 69 -10.91 16.56 5.14
N LYS A 70 -10.22 16.98 6.20
CA LYS A 70 -10.22 16.36 7.53
C LYS A 70 -9.97 14.84 7.47
N PRO A 71 -8.86 14.39 6.87
CA PRO A 71 -8.53 12.98 6.80
C PRO A 71 -8.30 12.42 8.21
N ARG A 72 -8.70 11.17 8.43
CA ARG A 72 -8.32 10.40 9.62
C ARG A 72 -6.95 9.79 9.32
N LEU A 73 -5.92 10.37 9.91
CA LEU A 73 -4.54 9.94 9.70
C LEU A 73 -4.28 8.58 10.37
N TRP A 74 -3.47 7.77 9.71
CA TRP A 74 -2.98 6.51 10.25
C TRP A 74 -1.82 6.76 11.22
N SER A 75 -1.82 6.07 12.34
CA SER A 75 -0.71 6.02 13.30
C SER A 75 -0.73 4.72 14.11
N PRO A 76 0.35 4.34 14.81
CA PRO A 76 0.36 3.18 15.71
C PRO A 76 -0.71 3.20 16.82
N SER A 77 -1.18 4.38 17.23
CA SER A 77 -2.25 4.56 18.23
C SER A 77 -3.64 4.64 17.60
N SER A 78 -3.74 5.06 16.34
CA SER A 78 -4.98 5.12 15.57
C SER A 78 -4.74 4.61 14.14
N PRO A 79 -4.70 3.28 13.92
CA PRO A 79 -4.40 2.69 12.62
C PRO A 79 -5.62 2.76 11.68
N TYR A 80 -6.04 3.97 11.33
CA TYR A 80 -7.19 4.18 10.46
C TYR A 80 -6.86 3.77 9.02
N LEU A 81 -7.68 2.90 8.43
CA LEU A 81 -7.55 2.48 7.04
C LEU A 81 -8.81 2.89 6.25
N TYR A 82 -8.56 3.43 5.06
CA TYR A 82 -9.55 3.62 4.00
C TYR A 82 -9.45 2.46 3.01
N THR A 83 -10.44 2.36 2.12
CA THR A 83 -10.36 1.50 0.93
C THR A 83 -10.31 2.36 -0.32
N MET A 84 -9.25 2.21 -1.12
CA MET A 84 -9.17 2.75 -2.47
C MET A 84 -9.66 1.69 -3.45
N GLU A 85 -10.75 1.97 -4.15
CA GLU A 85 -11.25 1.14 -5.24
C GLU A 85 -10.94 1.81 -6.57
N VAL A 86 -10.28 1.08 -7.47
CA VAL A 86 -10.08 1.50 -8.86
C VAL A 86 -10.92 0.59 -9.74
N ALA A 87 -11.86 1.16 -10.48
CA ALA A 87 -12.82 0.45 -11.31
C ALA A 87 -12.73 0.94 -12.76
N VAL A 88 -12.88 0.01 -13.70
CA VAL A 88 -12.84 0.26 -15.13
C VAL A 88 -14.23 0.00 -15.70
N TYR A 89 -14.77 0.97 -16.43
CA TYR A 89 -16.09 0.87 -17.06
C TYR A 89 -15.99 0.99 -18.58
N ARG A 90 -16.77 0.19 -19.31
CA ARG A 90 -17.03 0.36 -20.75
C ARG A 90 -18.50 0.73 -20.92
N GLY A 91 -18.78 2.00 -21.21
CA GLY A 91 -20.15 2.54 -21.07
C GLY A 91 -20.59 2.44 -19.61
N ASP A 92 -21.77 1.88 -19.37
CA ASP A 92 -22.32 1.67 -18.01
C ASP A 92 -21.89 0.34 -17.37
N SER A 93 -21.18 -0.51 -18.13
CA SER A 93 -20.77 -1.84 -17.65
C SER A 93 -19.43 -1.78 -16.92
N LEU A 94 -19.41 -2.22 -15.67
CA LEU A 94 -18.18 -2.49 -14.93
C LEU A 94 -17.47 -3.69 -15.57
N VAL A 95 -16.23 -3.51 -16.03
CA VAL A 95 -15.44 -4.57 -16.68
C VAL A 95 -14.31 -5.09 -15.81
N ASP A 96 -13.77 -4.27 -14.91
CA ASP A 96 -12.74 -4.69 -13.96
C ASP A 96 -12.74 -3.80 -12.72
N ARG A 97 -12.24 -4.34 -11.60
CA ARG A 97 -11.98 -3.57 -10.38
C ARG A 97 -10.85 -4.17 -9.57
N THR A 98 -10.10 -3.30 -8.90
CA THR A 98 -9.17 -3.66 -7.83
C THR A 98 -9.40 -2.78 -6.61
N THR A 99 -9.03 -3.29 -5.44
CA THR A 99 -9.17 -2.59 -4.17
C THR A 99 -7.89 -2.73 -3.37
N GLU A 100 -7.42 -1.62 -2.80
CA GLU A 100 -6.30 -1.60 -1.86
C GLU A 100 -6.69 -0.85 -0.60
N ARG A 101 -6.24 -1.34 0.56
CA ARG A 101 -6.41 -0.63 1.83
C ARG A 101 -5.28 0.36 2.01
N ILE A 102 -5.60 1.55 2.48
CA ILE A 102 -4.63 2.63 2.61
C ILE A 102 -4.73 3.36 3.95
N GLY A 103 -3.57 3.62 4.55
CA GLY A 103 -3.42 4.51 5.70
C GLY A 103 -2.74 5.79 5.28
N ILE A 104 -3.45 6.92 5.39
CA ILE A 104 -2.94 8.25 5.03
C ILE A 104 -2.03 8.73 6.16
N LYS A 105 -0.75 8.94 5.84
CA LYS A 105 0.29 9.33 6.80
C LYS A 105 1.46 9.99 6.09
N THR A 106 2.27 10.74 6.83
CA THR A 106 3.60 11.20 6.42
C THR A 106 4.66 10.69 7.38
N PHE A 107 5.85 10.46 6.86
CA PHE A 107 7.03 10.13 7.66
C PHE A 107 8.16 11.09 7.31
N GLY A 108 8.96 11.43 8.31
CA GLY A 108 10.11 12.32 8.18
C GLY A 108 11.28 11.81 9.00
N PHE A 109 12.49 12.15 8.55
CA PHE A 109 13.70 11.99 9.34
C PHE A 109 14.32 13.37 9.51
N HIS A 110 14.51 13.77 10.75
CA HIS A 110 15.19 15.00 11.14
C HIS A 110 16.38 14.64 12.02
N ASN A 111 17.25 15.62 12.31
CA ASN A 111 18.40 15.40 13.17
C ASN A 111 18.00 14.90 14.58
N SER A 112 16.77 15.21 15.01
CA SER A 112 16.16 14.77 16.28
C SER A 112 15.62 13.33 16.24
N GLY A 113 15.46 12.71 15.07
CA GLY A 113 14.96 11.35 14.92
C GLY A 113 13.85 11.20 13.88
N PHE A 114 13.05 10.14 14.05
CA PHE A 114 11.92 9.81 13.20
C PHE A 114 10.66 10.57 13.61
N GLU A 115 9.93 11.07 12.63
CA GLU A 115 8.65 11.75 12.81
C GLU A 115 7.55 11.05 12.00
N LEU A 116 6.36 10.98 12.58
CA LEU A 116 5.15 10.49 11.95
C LEU A 116 4.06 11.56 12.05
N ASN A 117 3.48 11.95 10.92
CA ASN A 117 2.46 13.00 10.84
C ASN A 117 2.90 14.33 11.48
N GLY A 118 4.20 14.67 11.36
CA GLY A 118 4.79 15.89 11.93
C GLY A 118 5.18 15.80 13.42
N GLU A 119 4.95 14.67 14.07
CA GLU A 119 5.23 14.47 15.49
C GLU A 119 6.39 13.48 15.70
N PRO A 120 7.35 13.75 16.61
CA PRO A 120 8.40 12.81 16.96
C PRO A 120 7.86 11.48 17.47
N LEU A 121 8.36 10.38 16.89
CA LEU A 121 7.95 9.04 17.29
C LEU A 121 9.17 8.15 17.55
N PHE A 122 9.29 7.70 18.80
CA PHE A 122 10.30 6.70 19.15
C PHE A 122 9.89 5.31 18.62
N LEU A 123 10.76 4.73 17.78
CA LEU A 123 10.56 3.42 17.18
C LEU A 123 11.02 2.31 18.15
N ARG A 124 10.05 1.68 18.81
CA ARG A 124 10.25 0.47 19.62
C ARG A 124 10.15 -0.73 18.70
N GLY A 125 11.31 -1.16 18.23
CA GLY A 125 11.47 -2.16 17.19
C GLY A 125 11.68 -3.59 17.67
N THR A 126 11.24 -4.54 16.84
CA THR A 126 11.69 -5.94 16.88
C THR A 126 11.99 -6.45 15.45
N ASN A 127 12.59 -7.62 15.33
CA ASN A 127 12.76 -8.31 14.05
C ASN A 127 11.80 -9.51 13.99
N ARG A 128 11.38 -9.87 12.77
CA ARG A 128 10.57 -11.08 12.52
C ARG A 128 11.21 -11.90 11.41
N HIS A 129 11.26 -13.21 11.58
CA HIS A 129 11.40 -14.20 10.50
C HIS A 129 10.04 -14.85 10.26
N GLN A 130 9.75 -15.23 9.00
CA GLN A 130 8.46 -15.83 8.65
C GLN A 130 8.42 -17.36 8.76
N GLU A 131 9.57 -17.97 9.04
CA GLU A 131 9.70 -19.41 9.18
C GLU A 131 8.94 -19.93 10.40
N TYR A 132 8.25 -21.04 10.21
CA TYR A 132 7.60 -21.78 11.29
C TYR A 132 8.06 -23.24 11.35
N PRO A 133 8.15 -23.82 12.56
CA PRO A 133 8.43 -25.24 12.71
C PRO A 133 7.47 -26.11 11.87
N TYR A 134 8.03 -27.12 11.21
CA TYR A 134 7.32 -28.14 10.41
C TYR A 134 6.62 -27.67 9.12
N ILE A 135 6.36 -26.38 8.95
CA ILE A 135 5.67 -25.83 7.76
C ILE A 135 6.50 -24.82 6.97
N GLY A 136 7.69 -24.47 7.46
CA GLY A 136 8.58 -23.52 6.79
C GLY A 136 7.87 -22.19 6.55
N TYR A 137 7.82 -21.75 5.29
CA TYR A 137 7.24 -20.46 4.90
C TYR A 137 5.76 -20.55 4.50
N ALA A 138 5.16 -21.74 4.54
CA ALA A 138 3.75 -21.97 4.18
C ALA A 138 2.78 -21.57 5.31
N LEU A 139 3.00 -20.41 5.91
CA LEU A 139 2.23 -19.93 7.05
C LEU A 139 0.88 -19.35 6.61
N SER A 140 -0.20 -19.71 7.30
CA SER A 140 -1.54 -19.16 7.04
C SER A 140 -1.65 -17.67 7.40
N ASP A 141 -2.55 -16.94 6.75
CA ASP A 141 -2.81 -15.53 7.02
C ASP A 141 -3.20 -15.25 8.49
N ASN A 142 -4.00 -16.12 9.10
CA ASN A 142 -4.36 -16.00 10.53
C ASN A 142 -3.14 -16.11 11.45
N ALA A 143 -2.14 -16.91 11.09
CA ALA A 143 -0.91 -17.03 11.86
C ALA A 143 -0.01 -15.80 11.65
N ASN A 144 0.04 -15.24 10.43
CA ASN A 144 0.69 -13.94 10.19
C ASN A 144 0.05 -12.83 11.04
N TYR A 145 -1.28 -12.75 11.05
CA TYR A 145 -2.02 -11.79 11.87
C TYR A 145 -1.72 -11.97 13.36
N ARG A 146 -1.78 -13.22 13.86
CA ARG A 146 -1.47 -13.55 15.26
C ARG A 146 -0.08 -13.07 15.66
N ASP A 147 0.91 -13.20 14.77
CA ASP A 147 2.28 -12.80 15.05
C ASP A 147 2.41 -11.27 15.14
N ALA A 148 1.81 -10.54 14.19
CA ALA A 148 1.71 -9.08 14.26
C ALA A 148 0.99 -8.63 15.54
N TYR A 149 -0.10 -9.31 15.92
CA TYR A 149 -0.84 -9.02 17.15
C TYR A 149 0.02 -9.23 18.39
N LYS A 150 0.78 -10.33 18.47
CA LYS A 150 1.70 -10.60 19.58
C LYS A 150 2.78 -9.54 19.70
N ILE A 151 3.37 -9.12 18.58
CA ILE A 151 4.37 -8.04 18.53
C ILE A 151 3.76 -6.74 19.06
N ARG A 152 2.58 -6.35 18.56
CA ARG A 152 1.88 -5.14 19.00
C ARG A 152 1.50 -5.20 20.48
N LYS A 153 1.04 -6.36 20.96
CA LYS A 153 0.66 -6.61 22.36
C LYS A 153 1.87 -6.56 23.30
N ALA A 154 3.05 -6.93 22.83
CA ALA A 154 4.30 -6.80 23.59
C ALA A 154 4.78 -5.34 23.73
N GLY A 155 4.12 -4.38 23.08
CA GLY A 155 4.41 -2.95 23.20
C GLY A 155 5.28 -2.37 22.10
N PHE A 156 5.62 -3.15 21.08
CA PHE A 156 6.33 -2.68 19.89
C PHE A 156 5.40 -1.91 18.94
N ASN A 157 5.96 -0.90 18.27
CA ASN A 157 5.29 -0.11 17.22
C ASN A 157 6.01 -0.19 15.87
N PHE A 158 7.12 -0.93 15.80
CA PHE A 158 7.95 -1.06 14.62
C PHE A 158 8.46 -2.50 14.46
N VAL A 159 8.50 -2.99 13.23
CA VAL A 159 9.02 -4.32 12.89
C VAL A 159 9.94 -4.23 11.69
N ARG A 160 11.14 -4.80 11.81
CA ARG A 160 12.03 -5.02 10.67
C ARG A 160 11.85 -6.44 10.13
N LEU A 161 11.51 -6.55 8.84
CA LEU A 161 11.40 -7.84 8.16
C LEU A 161 12.80 -8.34 7.80
N SER A 162 13.32 -9.27 8.59
CA SER A 162 14.66 -9.82 8.36
C SER A 162 14.54 -11.08 7.50
N HIS A 163 15.21 -11.23 6.35
CA HIS A 163 16.01 -10.25 5.58
C HIS A 163 15.56 -10.27 4.10
N TYR A 164 14.26 -10.46 3.90
CA TYR A 164 13.62 -10.69 2.62
C TYR A 164 12.18 -10.16 2.71
N PRO A 165 11.50 -9.94 1.56
CA PRO A 165 10.08 -9.58 1.57
C PRO A 165 9.24 -10.65 2.27
N HIS A 166 8.32 -10.25 3.15
CA HIS A 166 7.40 -11.17 3.85
C HIS A 166 6.05 -11.23 3.13
N SER A 167 5.17 -12.13 3.58
CA SER A 167 3.82 -12.29 3.04
C SER A 167 3.00 -10.98 3.07
N LYS A 168 2.18 -10.77 2.04
CA LYS A 168 1.21 -9.65 1.98
C LYS A 168 0.32 -9.63 3.23
N SER A 169 -0.13 -10.80 3.70
CA SER A 169 -1.00 -10.89 4.88
C SER A 169 -0.34 -10.46 6.19
N PHE A 170 0.99 -10.54 6.32
CA PHE A 170 1.68 -9.97 7.49
C PHE A 170 1.73 -8.44 7.41
N LEU A 171 2.04 -7.88 6.23
CA LEU A 171 2.05 -6.43 5.99
C LEU A 171 0.66 -5.83 6.23
N GLU A 172 -0.38 -6.48 5.70
CA GLU A 172 -1.78 -6.11 5.91
C GLU A 172 -2.18 -6.14 7.40
N ALA A 173 -1.71 -7.13 8.16
CA ALA A 173 -1.92 -7.17 9.60
C ALA A 173 -1.17 -6.04 10.33
N CYS A 174 0.04 -5.67 9.87
CA CYS A 174 0.78 -4.54 10.42
C CYS A 174 0.03 -3.21 10.20
N ASP A 175 -0.52 -2.99 9.01
CA ASP A 175 -1.37 -1.83 8.72
C ASP A 175 -2.57 -1.75 9.66
N GLU A 176 -3.26 -2.87 9.87
CA GLU A 176 -4.44 -2.94 10.76
C GLU A 176 -4.10 -2.72 12.24
N LEU A 177 -2.96 -3.27 12.70
CA LEU A 177 -2.58 -3.28 14.11
C LEU A 177 -1.74 -2.06 14.53
N GLY A 178 -1.40 -1.19 13.58
CA GLY A 178 -0.60 0.00 13.84
C GLY A 178 0.88 -0.32 14.08
N LEU A 179 1.46 -1.18 13.25
CA LEU A 179 2.89 -1.47 13.23
C LEU A 179 3.53 -0.82 12.01
N LEU A 180 4.53 0.03 12.24
CA LEU A 180 5.42 0.49 11.18
C LEU A 180 6.33 -0.66 10.76
N VAL A 181 6.62 -0.77 9.46
CA VAL A 181 7.43 -1.85 8.91
C VAL A 181 8.62 -1.27 8.15
N MET A 182 9.80 -1.82 8.41
CA MET A 182 10.93 -1.72 7.50
C MET A 182 10.98 -3.02 6.70
N ASP A 183 10.59 -2.93 5.44
CA ASP A 183 10.68 -4.05 4.51
C ASP A 183 12.13 -4.24 4.06
N ALA A 184 12.49 -5.48 3.72
CA ALA A 184 13.82 -5.82 3.23
C ALA A 184 13.79 -6.07 1.73
N ILE A 185 14.79 -5.53 1.03
CA ILE A 185 15.07 -5.93 -0.34
C ILE A 185 15.43 -7.43 -0.40
N PRO A 186 15.05 -8.16 -1.45
CA PRO A 186 15.61 -9.47 -1.68
C PRO A 186 17.11 -9.35 -1.95
N GLY A 187 17.89 -10.35 -1.54
CA GLY A 187 19.36 -10.31 -1.70
C GLY A 187 20.18 -10.63 -0.46
N TRP A 188 19.56 -11.03 0.65
CA TRP A 188 20.32 -11.48 1.81
C TRP A 188 21.24 -12.64 1.43
N GLN A 189 22.56 -12.38 1.43
CA GLN A 189 23.64 -13.28 0.99
C GLN A 189 23.68 -13.62 -0.52
N PHE A 190 22.88 -12.97 -1.36
CA PHE A 190 22.88 -13.21 -2.80
C PHE A 190 23.12 -11.90 -3.57
N PHE A 191 24.16 -11.90 -4.40
CA PHE A 191 24.41 -10.89 -5.41
C PHE A 191 24.25 -11.59 -6.77
N GLY A 192 23.23 -11.20 -7.53
CA GLY A 192 22.94 -11.75 -8.85
C GLY A 192 23.53 -10.92 -9.99
N ASP A 193 23.16 -11.27 -11.22
CA ASP A 193 23.52 -10.58 -12.45
C ASP A 193 22.69 -9.28 -12.66
N ASP A 194 22.81 -8.66 -13.84
CA ASP A 194 22.15 -7.41 -14.19
C ASP A 194 20.61 -7.41 -13.91
N VAL A 195 19.96 -8.58 -13.95
CA VAL A 195 18.52 -8.74 -13.63
C VAL A 195 18.27 -8.56 -12.13
N PHE A 196 19.17 -9.07 -11.30
CA PHE A 196 19.14 -8.84 -9.86
C PHE A 196 19.48 -7.40 -9.49
N GLU A 197 20.22 -6.65 -10.30
CA GLU A 197 20.48 -5.22 -10.02
C GLU A 197 19.26 -4.33 -10.31
N LEU A 198 18.45 -4.68 -11.30
CA LEU A 198 17.27 -3.91 -11.72
C LEU A 198 16.04 -4.12 -10.81
N THR A 199 15.97 -5.25 -10.10
CA THR A 199 14.77 -5.66 -9.33
C THR A 199 14.66 -5.04 -7.92
N PRO A 200 15.73 -4.83 -7.13
CA PRO A 200 15.68 -4.18 -5.82
C PRO A 200 15.12 -2.76 -5.87
N TYR A 201 15.45 -1.98 -6.91
CA TYR A 201 14.95 -0.62 -7.09
C TYR A 201 13.42 -0.55 -7.22
N GLN A 202 12.78 -1.58 -7.78
CA GLN A 202 11.33 -1.61 -7.98
C GLN A 202 10.56 -1.96 -6.69
N MET A 203 11.21 -2.63 -5.73
CA MET A 203 10.58 -3.08 -4.47
C MET A 203 10.62 -2.01 -3.37
N CYS A 204 11.55 -1.05 -3.41
CA CYS A 204 11.65 0.02 -2.42
C CYS A 204 10.55 1.11 -2.50
N VAL A 205 9.64 1.02 -3.48
CA VAL A 205 8.67 2.10 -3.81
C VAL A 205 7.20 1.66 -3.64
N LYS A 206 6.94 0.60 -2.87
CA LYS A 206 5.57 0.25 -2.44
C LYS A 206 5.28 0.76 -1.05
#